data_AF-M6YHT8-F1
#
_entry.id   AF-M6YHT8-F1
#
_cell.length_a   1.000
_cell.length_b   1.000
_cell.length_c   1.000
_cell.angle_alpha   90.00
_cell.angle_beta   90.00
_cell.angle_gamma   90.00
#
_symmetry.space_group_name_H-M   'P 1'
#
loop_
_entity.id
_entity.type
_entity.pdbx_description
1 polymer ?
#
loop_
_entity_poly.entity_id
_entity_poly.type
_entity_poly.pdbx_seq_one_letter_code
_entity_poly.pdbx_strand_id
1 'polypeptide(L)'
;MRKMIIVAIVLMIANLAFCKQEDNVNVNDILGILLLKQNSQSEGQSLGLTIMFSTRFKKPNGEILSCHEWTKAFLDKKALWNQSAQNFVKRMKEIYDYDMAYDIIDGPCVVPNKVAACNYEGFMGINEPVPNVYSYAGEREYFVPIWNSYNFDFGNSNSGKELCNNLQNFGHATHYKCLAPGQCWE
;
A
#
# COMPACT_ATOMS: atom_id res chain seq x y z
N MET A 1 48.91 -3.54 -9.26
CA MET A 1 47.48 -3.92 -9.12
C MET A 1 47.12 -4.56 -7.78
N ARG A 2 47.99 -5.32 -7.08
CA ARG A 2 47.67 -5.87 -5.72
C ARG A 2 47.56 -4.81 -4.59
N LYS A 3 48.22 -3.66 -4.70
CA LYS A 3 48.20 -2.61 -3.66
C LYS A 3 46.90 -1.79 -3.60
N MET A 4 46.17 -1.63 -4.71
CA MET A 4 44.90 -0.87 -4.74
C MET A 4 43.71 -1.63 -4.14
N ILE A 5 43.71 -2.97 -4.25
CA ILE A 5 42.65 -3.82 -3.69
C ILE A 5 42.73 -3.81 -2.14
N ILE A 6 43.94 -3.78 -1.58
CA ILE A 6 44.14 -3.73 -0.12
C ILE A 6 43.65 -2.39 0.44
N VAL A 7 43.88 -1.27 -0.25
CA VAL A 7 43.37 0.06 0.18
C VAL A 7 41.84 0.09 0.18
N ALA A 8 41.20 -0.49 -0.83
CA ALA A 8 39.73 -0.55 -0.91
C ALA A 8 39.11 -1.44 0.20
N ILE A 9 39.75 -2.57 0.53
CA ILE A 9 39.32 -3.45 1.61
C ILE A 9 39.56 -2.80 2.98
N VAL A 10 40.68 -2.10 3.16
CA VAL A 10 40.96 -1.32 4.39
C VAL A 10 39.99 -0.15 4.55
N LEU A 11 39.58 0.51 3.47
CA LEU A 11 38.51 1.54 3.50
C LEU A 11 37.13 0.95 3.81
N MET A 12 36.80 -0.25 3.30
CA MET A 12 35.57 -0.94 3.69
C MET A 12 35.59 -1.39 5.15
N ILE A 13 36.72 -1.92 5.64
CA ILE A 13 36.89 -2.34 7.03
C ILE A 13 36.92 -1.11 7.97
N ALA A 14 37.49 0.02 7.56
CA ALA A 14 37.47 1.25 8.32
C ALA A 14 36.07 1.90 8.37
N ASN A 15 35.29 1.81 7.28
CA ASN A 15 33.88 2.21 7.28
C ASN A 15 33.00 1.26 8.11
N LEU A 16 33.33 -0.03 8.18
CA LEU A 16 32.71 -1.00 9.10
C LEU A 16 33.19 -0.81 10.54
N ALA A 17 34.42 -0.32 10.76
CA ALA A 17 34.96 -0.04 12.08
C ALA A 17 34.45 1.29 12.67
N PHE A 18 33.90 2.18 11.84
CA PHE A 18 33.04 3.28 12.29
C PHE A 18 31.62 2.82 12.69
N CYS A 19 31.29 1.53 12.52
CA CYS A 19 30.18 0.87 13.23
C CYS A 19 30.65 0.18 14.53
N LYS A 20 31.70 0.69 15.19
CA LYS A 20 31.93 0.43 16.61
C LYS A 20 31.50 1.65 17.43
N GLN A 21 30.20 1.76 17.57
CA GLN A 21 29.61 2.16 18.83
C GLN A 21 28.95 0.91 19.37
N GLU A 22 29.46 0.37 20.49
CA GLU A 22 28.71 -0.56 21.33
C GLU A 22 27.55 0.23 21.96
N ASP A 23 26.62 0.67 21.13
CA ASP A 23 25.34 1.17 21.61
C ASP A 23 24.42 -0.03 21.64
N ASN A 24 23.79 -0.24 22.79
CA ASN A 24 22.68 -1.16 22.99
C ASN A 24 21.77 -1.13 21.77
N VAL A 25 21.91 -2.12 20.88
CA VAL A 25 21.13 -2.18 19.66
C VAL A 25 19.69 -2.44 20.08
N ASN A 26 18.92 -1.36 20.13
CA ASN A 26 17.57 -1.40 20.64
C ASN A 26 16.74 -2.27 19.71
N VAL A 27 16.20 -3.37 20.25
CA VAL A 27 15.36 -4.31 19.51
C VAL A 27 14.18 -3.59 18.84
N ASN A 28 13.70 -2.49 19.43
CA ASN A 28 12.66 -1.65 18.84
C ASN A 28 13.11 -0.89 17.58
N ASP A 29 14.38 -0.49 17.50
CA ASP A 29 14.92 0.21 16.33
C ASP A 29 15.15 -0.77 15.17
N ILE A 30 15.60 -2.00 15.46
CA ILE A 30 15.68 -3.08 14.45
C ILE A 30 14.28 -3.46 13.97
N LEU A 31 13.32 -3.65 14.88
CA LEU A 31 11.92 -3.92 14.53
C LEU A 31 11.35 -2.78 13.69
N GLY A 32 11.61 -1.53 14.05
CA GLY A 32 11.21 -0.36 13.27
C GLY A 32 11.77 -0.39 11.85
N ILE A 33 13.06 -0.67 11.67
CA ILE A 33 13.70 -0.76 10.36
C ILE A 33 13.17 -1.96 9.55
N LEU A 34 12.94 -3.11 10.17
CA LEU A 34 12.39 -4.29 9.52
C LEU A 34 10.94 -4.09 9.09
N LEU A 35 10.12 -3.47 9.94
CA LEU A 35 8.75 -3.08 9.63
C LEU A 35 8.73 -2.07 8.47
N LEU A 36 9.58 -1.03 8.51
CA LEU A 36 9.72 -0.07 7.41
C LEU A 36 10.10 -0.75 6.08
N LYS A 37 10.99 -1.76 6.11
CA LYS A 37 11.36 -2.54 4.92
C LYS A 37 10.23 -3.43 4.40
N GLN A 38 9.52 -4.16 5.26
CA GLN A 38 8.35 -4.95 4.84
C GLN A 38 7.23 -4.06 4.30
N ASN A 39 7.08 -2.85 4.85
CA ASN A 39 5.97 -1.96 4.55
C ASN A 39 6.22 -1.07 3.32
N SER A 40 7.47 -0.92 2.87
CA SER A 40 7.80 -0.10 1.70
C SER A 40 7.75 -0.85 0.36
N GLN A 41 7.45 -2.15 0.35
CA GLN A 41 7.41 -2.94 -0.89
C GLN A 41 6.00 -3.02 -1.49
N SER A 42 5.95 -3.07 -2.82
CA SER A 42 4.73 -3.32 -3.60
C SER A 42 4.10 -4.66 -3.22
N GLU A 43 2.79 -4.66 -2.96
CA GLU A 43 2.07 -5.89 -2.63
C GLU A 43 1.92 -6.76 -3.88
N GLY A 44 1.62 -6.16 -5.02
CA GLY A 44 1.53 -6.85 -6.30
C GLY A 44 2.82 -7.55 -6.69
N GLN A 45 3.96 -6.89 -6.53
CA GLN A 45 5.25 -7.55 -6.77
C GLN A 45 5.51 -8.70 -5.79
N SER A 46 5.07 -8.59 -4.53
CA SER A 46 5.18 -9.69 -3.55
C SER A 46 4.31 -10.90 -3.92
N LEU A 47 3.24 -10.68 -4.68
CA LEU A 47 2.39 -11.72 -5.26
C LEU A 47 2.93 -12.24 -6.61
N GLY A 48 4.09 -11.78 -7.07
CA GLY A 48 4.68 -12.17 -8.36
C GLY A 48 4.09 -11.46 -9.58
N LEU A 49 3.33 -10.37 -9.38
CA LEU A 49 2.70 -9.62 -10.47
C LEU A 49 3.65 -8.60 -11.07
N THR A 50 3.50 -8.35 -12.37
CA THR A 50 4.12 -7.23 -13.05
C THR A 50 3.17 -6.04 -13.06
N ILE A 51 3.43 -5.05 -12.21
CA ILE A 51 2.62 -3.83 -12.11
C ILE A 51 3.02 -2.85 -13.22
N MET A 52 2.04 -2.44 -14.03
CA MET A 52 2.24 -1.50 -15.14
C MET A 52 1.99 -0.06 -14.72
N PHE A 53 1.02 0.18 -13.85
CA PHE A 53 0.73 1.49 -13.28
C PHE A 53 0.04 1.34 -11.94
N SER A 54 0.04 2.40 -11.15
CA SER A 54 -0.65 2.45 -9.87
C SER A 54 -1.44 3.73 -9.72
N THR A 55 -2.59 3.64 -9.07
CA THR A 55 -3.34 4.80 -8.59
C THR A 55 -2.97 5.03 -7.14
N ARG A 56 -2.44 6.21 -6.81
CA ARG A 56 -2.01 6.57 -5.46
C ARG A 56 -2.89 7.68 -4.91
N PHE A 57 -3.51 7.44 -3.75
CA PHE A 57 -4.29 8.44 -3.04
C PHE A 57 -3.48 9.04 -1.89
N LYS A 58 -3.60 10.35 -1.70
CA LYS A 58 -2.81 11.10 -0.72
C LYS A 58 -3.61 12.24 -0.10
N LYS A 59 -3.24 12.64 1.12
CA LYS A 59 -3.68 13.89 1.74
C LYS A 59 -3.05 15.09 1.02
N PRO A 60 -3.60 16.31 1.17
CA PRO A 60 -3.04 17.53 0.54
C PRO A 60 -1.59 17.83 0.95
N ASN A 61 -1.19 17.41 2.14
CA ASN A 61 0.18 17.53 2.65
C ASN A 61 1.17 16.50 2.02
N GLY A 62 0.69 15.62 1.15
CA GLY A 62 1.49 14.60 0.46
C GLY A 62 1.58 13.25 1.17
N GLU A 63 0.97 13.09 2.35
CA GLU A 63 0.92 11.79 3.05
C GLU A 63 0.14 10.77 2.20
N ILE A 64 0.77 9.63 1.90
CA ILE A 64 0.17 8.58 1.08
C ILE A 64 -0.78 7.75 1.95
N LEU A 65 -2.04 7.68 1.51
CA LEU A 65 -3.11 6.94 2.19
C LEU A 65 -3.19 5.51 1.68
N SER A 66 -3.24 5.35 0.36
CA SER A 66 -3.44 4.04 -0.26
C SER A 66 -2.89 4.01 -1.67
N CYS A 67 -2.67 2.78 -2.14
CA CYS A 67 -2.31 2.51 -3.52
C CYS A 67 -3.05 1.31 -4.07
N HIS A 68 -3.56 1.45 -5.29
CA HIS A 68 -4.16 0.39 -6.07
C HIS A 68 -3.21 0.09 -7.23
N GLU A 69 -2.74 -1.15 -7.31
CA GLU A 69 -1.72 -1.57 -8.26
C GLU A 69 -2.36 -2.34 -9.43
N TRP A 70 -2.03 -1.95 -10.65
CA TRP A 70 -2.67 -2.47 -11.86
C TRP A 70 -1.67 -3.17 -12.76
N THR A 71 -1.96 -4.43 -13.10
CA THR A 71 -1.15 -5.20 -14.05
C THR A 71 -1.43 -4.78 -15.50
N LYS A 72 -0.71 -5.40 -16.45
CA LYS A 72 -0.92 -5.17 -17.88
C LYS A 72 -2.34 -5.49 -18.33
N ALA A 73 -3.02 -6.43 -17.67
CA ALA A 73 -4.38 -6.81 -18.01
C ALA A 73 -5.40 -5.67 -17.85
N PHE A 74 -5.07 -4.62 -17.09
CA PHE A 74 -5.94 -3.47 -16.83
C PHE A 74 -5.55 -2.21 -17.63
N LEU A 75 -4.52 -2.30 -18.48
CA LEU A 75 -3.95 -1.13 -19.15
C LEU A 75 -4.91 -0.49 -20.17
N ASP A 76 -5.68 -1.30 -20.88
CA ASP A 76 -6.75 -0.86 -21.79
C ASP A 76 -7.85 -0.07 -21.04
N LYS A 77 -8.02 -0.34 -19.75
CA LYS A 77 -8.97 0.35 -18.86
C LYS A 77 -8.35 1.51 -18.07
N LYS A 78 -7.07 1.88 -18.29
CA LYS A 78 -6.37 2.95 -17.53
C LYS A 78 -7.14 4.27 -17.51
N ALA A 79 -7.77 4.67 -18.63
CA ALA A 79 -8.57 5.89 -18.71
C ALA A 79 -9.84 5.84 -17.84
N LEU A 80 -10.52 4.68 -17.82
CA LEU A 80 -11.67 4.44 -16.95
C LEU A 80 -11.28 4.52 -15.47
N TRP A 81 -10.15 3.93 -15.10
CA TRP A 81 -9.63 3.98 -13.72
C TRP A 81 -9.26 5.38 -13.29
N ASN A 82 -8.67 6.17 -14.20
CA ASN A 82 -8.40 7.57 -13.95
C ASN A 82 -9.68 8.35 -13.66
N GLN A 83 -10.71 8.17 -14.49
CA GLN A 83 -12.01 8.80 -14.28
C GLN A 83 -12.66 8.35 -12.97
N SER A 84 -12.57 7.06 -12.63
CA SER A 84 -13.08 6.52 -11.37
C SER A 84 -12.37 7.17 -10.16
N ALA A 85 -11.05 7.30 -10.20
CA ALA A 85 -10.27 7.96 -9.15
C ALA A 85 -10.62 9.46 -9.02
N GLN A 86 -10.81 10.16 -10.13
CA GLN A 86 -11.28 11.56 -10.14
C GLN A 86 -12.64 11.72 -9.48
N ASN A 87 -13.60 10.90 -9.90
CA ASN A 87 -14.95 10.92 -9.35
C ASN A 87 -14.94 10.59 -7.87
N PHE A 88 -14.10 9.64 -7.45
CA PHE A 88 -13.91 9.27 -6.06
C PHE A 88 -13.39 10.45 -5.24
N VAL A 89 -12.29 11.08 -5.66
CA VAL A 89 -11.71 12.25 -4.94
C VAL A 89 -12.71 13.41 -4.87
N LYS A 90 -13.42 13.70 -5.96
CA LYS A 90 -14.46 14.72 -5.98
C LYS A 90 -15.57 14.41 -4.97
N ARG A 91 -16.08 13.18 -4.97
CA ARG A 91 -17.11 12.74 -4.03
C ARG A 91 -16.63 12.81 -2.58
N MET A 92 -15.36 12.51 -2.33
CA MET A 92 -14.77 12.61 -1.00
C MET A 92 -14.83 14.03 -0.44
N LYS A 93 -14.55 15.02 -1.29
CA LYS A 93 -14.70 16.41 -0.90
C LYS A 93 -16.17 16.81 -0.74
N GLU A 94 -17.02 16.47 -1.69
CA GLU A 94 -18.41 16.95 -1.73
C GLU A 94 -19.29 16.37 -0.61
N ILE A 95 -19.08 15.11 -0.23
CA ILE A 95 -19.96 14.42 0.73
C ILE A 95 -19.36 14.41 2.14
N TYR A 96 -18.04 14.26 2.27
CA TYR A 96 -17.39 14.04 3.57
C TYR A 96 -16.48 15.19 4.00
N ASP A 97 -16.40 16.27 3.20
CA ASP A 97 -15.44 17.36 3.39
C ASP A 97 -13.99 16.87 3.59
N TYR A 98 -13.66 15.72 3.00
CA TYR A 98 -12.34 15.11 3.13
C TYR A 98 -11.49 15.49 1.93
N ASP A 99 -10.55 16.41 2.16
CA ASP A 99 -9.60 16.80 1.13
C ASP A 99 -8.61 15.67 0.87
N MET A 100 -8.58 15.23 -0.38
CA MET A 100 -7.62 14.26 -0.87
C MET A 100 -7.25 14.56 -2.31
N ALA A 101 -6.12 14.01 -2.73
CA ALA A 101 -5.67 14.04 -4.11
C ALA A 101 -5.32 12.62 -4.54
N TYR A 102 -5.17 12.44 -5.84
CA TYR A 102 -4.65 11.20 -6.40
C TYR A 102 -3.64 11.50 -7.50
N ASP A 103 -2.69 10.59 -7.68
CA ASP A 103 -1.79 10.55 -8.84
C ASP A 103 -1.92 9.20 -9.52
N ILE A 104 -1.66 9.17 -10.83
CA ILE A 104 -1.34 7.94 -11.53
C ILE A 104 0.15 7.91 -11.77
N ILE A 105 0.80 6.86 -11.31
CA ILE A 105 2.23 6.62 -11.51
C ILE A 105 2.43 5.39 -12.38
N ASP A 106 3.48 5.40 -13.19
CA ASP A 106 3.87 4.20 -13.93
C ASP A 106 4.63 3.25 -13.00
N GLY A 107 4.32 1.95 -13.10
CA GLY A 107 4.89 0.92 -12.23
C GLY A 107 4.26 0.77 -10.85
N PRO A 108 4.94 0.04 -9.94
CA PRO A 108 4.45 -0.26 -8.59
C PRO A 108 4.37 0.97 -7.68
N CYS A 109 3.57 0.87 -6.62
CA CYS A 109 3.48 1.91 -5.61
C CYS A 109 4.05 1.47 -4.25
N VAL A 110 4.66 2.45 -3.57
CA VAL A 110 5.11 2.34 -2.19
C VAL A 110 4.17 3.14 -1.28
N VAL A 111 3.63 2.49 -0.25
CA VAL A 111 2.88 3.15 0.83
C VAL A 111 3.72 3.13 2.10
N PRO A 112 4.25 4.28 2.57
CA PRO A 112 4.97 4.35 3.83
C PRO A 112 4.08 3.87 4.98
N ASN A 113 4.66 3.10 5.91
CA ASN A 113 3.92 2.53 7.04
C ASN A 113 2.65 1.77 6.62
N LYS A 114 2.71 1.05 5.48
CA LYS A 114 1.67 0.10 5.05
C LYS A 114 1.30 -0.80 6.23
N VAL A 115 0.02 -0.81 6.62
CA VAL A 115 -0.48 -1.66 7.70
C VAL A 115 -1.29 -2.83 7.17
N ALA A 116 -1.99 -2.66 6.05
CA ALA A 116 -2.89 -3.66 5.52
C ALA A 116 -2.92 -3.69 3.99
N ALA A 117 -3.39 -4.81 3.45
CA ALA A 117 -3.74 -4.99 2.05
C ALA A 117 -5.08 -5.72 1.90
N CYS A 118 -5.86 -5.35 0.88
CA CYS A 118 -7.05 -6.08 0.42
C CYS A 118 -6.87 -6.37 -1.07
N ASN A 119 -6.73 -7.64 -1.41
CA ASN A 119 -6.48 -8.09 -2.78
C ASN A 119 -7.78 -8.63 -3.40
N TYR A 120 -8.13 -8.15 -4.59
CA TYR A 120 -9.35 -8.54 -5.32
C TYR A 120 -8.99 -9.48 -6.46
N GLU A 121 -9.47 -10.72 -6.43
CA GLU A 121 -9.31 -11.69 -7.51
C GLU A 121 -10.50 -11.63 -8.47
N GLY A 122 -10.24 -11.84 -9.77
CA GLY A 122 -11.32 -11.93 -10.76
C GLY A 122 -12.05 -10.60 -11.01
N PHE A 123 -11.38 -9.47 -10.79
CA PHE A 123 -11.99 -8.15 -10.82
C PHE A 123 -12.39 -7.72 -12.25
N MET A 124 -13.63 -7.25 -12.44
CA MET A 124 -14.17 -6.83 -13.75
C MET A 124 -14.05 -7.87 -14.89
N GLY A 125 -14.16 -9.17 -14.56
CA GLY A 125 -14.02 -10.25 -15.55
C GLY A 125 -12.58 -10.48 -16.02
N ILE A 126 -11.60 -9.87 -15.35
CA ILE A 126 -10.17 -10.11 -15.56
C ILE A 126 -9.71 -11.07 -14.46
N ASN A 127 -9.19 -12.24 -14.85
CA ASN A 127 -8.74 -13.27 -13.92
C ASN A 127 -7.31 -13.00 -13.40
N GLU A 128 -7.07 -11.80 -12.90
CA GLU A 128 -5.83 -11.42 -12.22
C GLU A 128 -6.16 -10.67 -10.92
N PRO A 129 -5.33 -10.82 -9.87
CA PRO A 129 -5.51 -10.09 -8.63
C PRO A 129 -5.19 -8.59 -8.80
N VAL A 130 -5.95 -7.76 -8.11
CA VAL A 130 -5.72 -6.32 -7.95
C VAL A 130 -5.33 -6.05 -6.50
N PRO A 131 -4.05 -5.73 -6.22
CA PRO A 131 -3.61 -5.39 -4.88
C PRO A 131 -3.97 -3.95 -4.50
N ASN A 132 -4.72 -3.79 -3.41
CA ASN A 132 -4.92 -2.50 -2.77
C ASN A 132 -4.25 -2.48 -1.40
N VAL A 133 -3.36 -1.52 -1.18
CA VAL A 133 -2.60 -1.36 0.06
C VAL A 133 -2.94 -0.07 0.77
N TYR A 134 -2.87 -0.08 2.09
CA TYR A 134 -3.31 1.03 2.94
C TYR A 134 -2.28 1.33 4.03
N SER A 135 -2.04 2.62 4.26
CA SER A 135 -1.43 3.11 5.51
C SER A 135 -2.46 3.03 6.63
N TYR A 136 -2.03 3.28 7.87
CA TYR A 136 -2.95 3.32 9.01
C TYR A 136 -4.11 4.30 8.81
N ALA A 137 -3.81 5.54 8.40
CA ALA A 137 -4.82 6.54 8.07
C ALA A 137 -5.66 6.10 6.86
N GLY A 138 -5.02 5.50 5.85
CA GLY A 138 -5.72 4.97 4.67
C GLY A 138 -6.74 3.89 5.00
N GLU A 139 -6.48 3.02 5.98
CA GLU A 139 -7.45 2.01 6.39
C GLU A 139 -8.58 2.60 7.23
N ARG A 140 -8.22 3.46 8.20
CA ARG A 140 -9.15 3.92 9.25
C ARG A 140 -9.94 5.18 8.95
N GLU A 141 -9.34 6.13 8.24
CA GLU A 141 -10.03 7.37 7.86
C GLU A 141 -10.68 7.22 6.49
N TYR A 142 -10.08 6.40 5.62
CA TYR A 142 -10.49 6.24 4.25
C TYR A 142 -11.25 4.93 4.01
N PHE A 143 -10.60 3.77 4.09
CA PHE A 143 -11.16 2.53 3.56
C PHE A 143 -12.46 2.13 4.27
N VAL A 144 -12.47 2.00 5.60
CA VAL A 144 -13.66 1.53 6.31
C VAL A 144 -14.81 2.54 6.31
N PRO A 145 -14.62 3.81 6.74
CA PRO A 145 -15.75 4.73 6.90
C PRO A 145 -16.40 5.10 5.57
N ILE A 146 -15.60 5.27 4.52
CA ILE A 146 -16.08 5.68 3.21
C ILE A 146 -16.94 4.58 2.60
N TRP A 147 -16.47 3.34 2.58
CA TRP A 147 -17.24 2.24 1.99
C TRP A 147 -18.56 1.98 2.75
N ASN A 148 -18.56 2.09 4.08
CA ASN A 148 -19.79 1.97 4.88
C ASN A 148 -20.82 3.06 4.55
N SER A 149 -20.37 4.27 4.20
CA SER A 149 -21.28 5.38 3.90
C SER A 149 -21.98 5.31 2.54
N TYR A 150 -21.56 4.41 1.63
CA TYR A 150 -22.27 4.21 0.35
C TYR A 150 -23.60 3.44 0.51
N ASN A 151 -23.97 3.01 1.72
CA ASN A 151 -25.27 2.43 2.07
C ASN A 151 -25.74 1.27 1.16
N PHE A 152 -24.80 0.53 0.58
CA PHE A 152 -25.04 -0.76 -0.05
C PHE A 152 -25.04 -1.86 1.02
N ASP A 153 -25.37 -3.10 0.65
CA ASP A 153 -25.35 -4.33 1.48
C ASP A 153 -23.99 -4.64 2.20
N PHE A 154 -22.99 -3.75 2.12
CA PHE A 154 -21.73 -3.74 2.91
C PHE A 154 -21.87 -3.01 4.26
N GLY A 155 -23.02 -2.38 4.49
CA GLY A 155 -23.22 -1.17 5.29
C GLY A 155 -23.12 -1.24 6.81
N ASN A 156 -22.37 -2.18 7.40
CA ASN A 156 -22.02 -2.11 8.84
C ASN A 156 -20.70 -2.85 9.11
N SER A 157 -19.73 -2.75 8.21
CA SER A 157 -18.43 -3.41 8.45
C SER A 157 -17.70 -2.69 9.58
N ASN A 158 -17.49 -3.37 10.70
CA ASN A 158 -16.86 -2.80 11.89
C ASN A 158 -15.32 -2.87 11.84
N SER A 159 -14.78 -3.52 10.81
CA SER A 159 -13.33 -3.62 10.58
C SER A 159 -12.96 -3.63 9.10
N GLY A 160 -11.69 -3.38 8.80
CA GLY A 160 -11.13 -3.45 7.45
C GLY A 160 -11.16 -4.86 6.88
N LYS A 161 -10.97 -5.87 7.74
CA LYS A 161 -11.11 -7.29 7.36
C LYS A 161 -12.54 -7.64 6.98
N GLU A 162 -13.52 -7.26 7.80
CA GLU A 162 -14.92 -7.49 7.51
C GLU A 162 -15.33 -6.81 6.21
N LEU A 163 -14.95 -5.54 6.04
CA LEU A 163 -15.24 -4.80 4.82
C LEU A 163 -14.62 -5.48 3.60
N CYS A 164 -13.32 -5.82 3.66
CA CYS A 164 -12.63 -6.49 2.56
C CYS A 164 -13.35 -7.78 2.17
N ASN A 165 -13.76 -8.59 3.15
CA ASN A 165 -14.50 -9.83 2.90
C ASN A 165 -15.91 -9.58 2.37
N ASN A 166 -16.61 -8.54 2.82
CA ASN A 166 -17.96 -8.22 2.35
C ASN A 166 -17.98 -7.77 0.89
N LEU A 167 -16.87 -7.22 0.38
CA LEU A 167 -16.71 -6.88 -1.03
C LEU A 167 -16.73 -8.12 -1.95
N GLN A 168 -16.68 -9.34 -1.39
CA GLN A 168 -16.89 -10.56 -2.16
C GLN A 168 -18.29 -10.64 -2.82
N ASN A 169 -19.28 -9.93 -2.28
CA ASN A 169 -20.64 -9.88 -2.83
C ASN A 169 -20.70 -9.27 -4.24
N PHE A 170 -19.62 -8.62 -4.69
CA PHE A 170 -19.44 -8.20 -6.09
C PHE A 170 -18.96 -9.34 -7.02
N GLY A 171 -18.93 -10.59 -6.55
CA GLY A 171 -18.48 -11.75 -7.33
C GLY A 171 -16.96 -11.86 -7.42
N HIS A 172 -16.23 -11.32 -6.45
CA HIS A 172 -14.77 -11.31 -6.41
C HIS A 172 -14.31 -12.09 -5.19
N ALA A 173 -13.26 -12.91 -5.32
CA ALA A 173 -12.61 -13.42 -4.11
C ALA A 173 -11.72 -12.31 -3.55
N THR A 174 -11.85 -12.03 -2.27
CA THR A 174 -11.10 -10.97 -1.59
C THR A 174 -10.23 -11.54 -0.49
N HIS A 175 -8.98 -11.10 -0.41
CA HIS A 175 -8.06 -11.50 0.65
C HIS A 175 -7.56 -10.29 1.43
N TYR A 176 -7.90 -10.26 2.72
CA TYR A 176 -7.36 -9.28 3.65
C TYR A 176 -6.08 -9.77 4.32
N LYS A 177 -5.07 -8.91 4.39
CA LYS A 177 -3.79 -9.18 5.05
C LYS A 177 -3.40 -8.00 5.93
N CYS A 178 -3.22 -8.27 7.22
CA CYS A 178 -2.61 -7.33 8.17
C CYS A 178 -1.09 -7.56 8.23
N LEU A 179 -0.32 -6.51 8.00
CA LEU A 179 1.14 -6.50 8.04
C LEU A 179 1.68 -6.01 9.39
N ALA A 180 0.90 -5.23 10.12
CA ALA A 180 1.24 -4.73 11.45
C ALA A 180 0.10 -5.04 12.45
N PRO A 181 0.07 -6.25 13.03
CA PRO A 181 -0.95 -6.65 14.00
C PRO A 181 -1.10 -5.61 15.14
N GLY A 182 -2.34 -5.26 15.48
CA GLY A 182 -2.66 -4.22 16.45
C GLY A 182 -2.67 -2.78 15.92
N GLN A 183 -2.17 -2.55 14.69
CA GLN A 183 -2.32 -1.27 13.98
C GLN A 183 -3.42 -1.35 12.92
N CYS A 184 -3.66 -2.54 12.37
CA CYS A 184 -4.78 -2.81 11.50
C CYS A 184 -6.13 -2.61 12.20
N TRP A 185 -7.17 -2.30 11.42
CA TRP A 185 -8.56 -2.36 11.88
C TRP A 185 -9.09 -3.77 11.60
N GLU A 186 -8.98 -4.67 12.59
CA GLU A 186 -9.33 -6.10 12.47
C GLU A 186 -10.68 -6.47 13.11
#